data_AF-A0A4Q5SJ70-F1
#
_entry.id   AF-A0A4Q5SJ70-F1
#
_cell.length_a   1.000
_cell.length_b   1.000
_cell.length_c   1.000
_cell.angle_alpha   90.00
_cell.angle_beta   90.00
_cell.angle_gamma   90.00
#
_symmetry.space_group_name_H-M   'P 1'
#
loop_
_entity.id
_entity.type
_entity.pdbx_description
1 polymer ?
#
loop_
_entity_poly.entity_id
_entity_poly.type
_entity_poly.pdbx_seq_one_letter_code
_entity_poly.pdbx_strand_id
1 'polypeptide(L)'
;MRKALLLAAPLLLIAAQDTPQPFAAATLNVQQGGTRGEDGKYSGGSFKLVDRFEAPAAHGPRDQLIAFEGPGWESDKVAYRLYLDERNVPDI
;
A
#
# COMPACT_ATOMS: atom_id res chain seq x y z
N MET A 1 -6.13 -50.86 -28.57
CA MET A 1 -7.23 -50.30 -27.75
C MET A 1 -6.60 -49.55 -26.57
N ARG A 2 -6.54 -48.22 -26.60
CA ARG A 2 -5.98 -47.41 -25.49
C ARG A 2 -7.14 -46.97 -24.58
N LYS A 3 -7.15 -47.45 -23.34
CA LYS A 3 -8.10 -47.01 -22.30
C LYS A 3 -7.66 -45.64 -21.81
N ALA A 4 -8.51 -44.62 -21.98
CA ALA A 4 -8.34 -43.33 -21.34
C ALA A 4 -8.81 -43.43 -19.89
N LEU A 5 -7.93 -43.09 -18.94
CA LEU A 5 -8.25 -43.00 -17.51
C LEU A 5 -8.56 -41.53 -17.21
N LEU A 6 -9.83 -41.21 -16.95
CA LEU A 6 -10.21 -39.89 -16.45
C LEU A 6 -9.97 -39.84 -14.93
N LEU A 7 -9.03 -39.02 -14.48
CA LEU A 7 -8.94 -38.59 -13.08
C LEU A 7 -9.87 -37.39 -12.88
N ALA A 8 -10.87 -37.54 -12.00
CA ALA A 8 -11.65 -36.42 -11.49
C ALA A 8 -10.89 -35.78 -10.31
N ALA A 9 -10.47 -34.53 -10.45
CA ALA A 9 -9.95 -33.73 -9.35
C ALA A 9 -11.12 -33.18 -8.50
N PRO A 10 -11.04 -33.18 -7.16
CA PRO A 10 -12.09 -32.60 -6.34
C PRO A 10 -12.02 -31.08 -6.41
N LEU A 11 -13.15 -30.46 -6.73
CA LEU A 11 -13.32 -29.00 -6.70
C LEU A 11 -13.39 -28.57 -5.23
N LEU A 12 -12.36 -27.87 -4.74
CA LEU A 12 -12.37 -27.28 -3.40
C LEU A 12 -13.21 -26.00 -3.45
N LEU A 13 -14.43 -26.04 -2.90
CA LEU A 13 -15.30 -24.86 -2.82
C LEU A 13 -14.85 -24.00 -1.64
N ILE A 14 -14.04 -22.97 -1.91
CA ILE A 14 -13.77 -21.91 -0.94
C ILE A 14 -15.01 -21.03 -0.88
N ALA A 15 -15.77 -21.10 0.21
CA ALA A 15 -16.80 -20.11 0.49
C ALA A 15 -16.10 -18.77 0.77
N ALA A 16 -16.28 -17.80 -0.12
CA ALA A 16 -15.85 -16.42 0.12
C ALA A 16 -16.63 -15.89 1.33
N GLN A 17 -15.92 -15.51 2.40
CA GLN A 17 -16.57 -14.86 3.53
C GLN A 17 -16.87 -13.41 3.16
N ASP A 18 -18.16 -13.05 3.15
CA ASP A 18 -18.66 -11.67 3.01
C ASP A 18 -18.24 -10.87 4.26
N THR A 19 -16.99 -10.43 4.27
CA THR A 19 -16.52 -9.46 5.24
C THR A 19 -16.94 -8.10 4.70
N PRO A 20 -17.72 -7.29 5.44
CA PRO A 20 -18.10 -5.97 4.96
C PRO A 20 -16.82 -5.19 4.64
N GLN A 21 -16.59 -4.93 3.35
CA GLN A 21 -15.47 -4.10 2.95
C GLN A 21 -15.73 -2.70 3.51
N PRO A 22 -14.77 -2.08 4.22
CA PRO A 22 -14.95 -0.72 4.70
C PRO A 22 -15.26 0.19 3.51
N PHE A 23 -16.29 1.03 3.63
CA PHE A 23 -16.75 1.90 2.53
C PHE A 23 -15.64 2.86 2.06
N ALA A 24 -14.67 3.13 2.93
CA ALA A 24 -13.45 3.84 2.64
C ALA A 24 -12.29 3.17 3.39
N ALA A 25 -11.18 2.94 2.70
CA ALA A 25 -9.94 2.44 3.28
C ALA A 25 -8.91 3.57 3.35
N ALA A 26 -8.27 3.72 4.51
CA ALA A 26 -7.13 4.62 4.66
C ALA A 26 -5.84 3.79 4.77
N THR A 27 -4.79 4.21 4.07
CA THR A 27 -3.49 3.55 4.12
C THR A 27 -2.38 4.56 4.30
N LEU A 28 -1.38 4.20 5.11
CA LEU A 28 -0.12 4.92 5.22
C LEU A 28 1.01 3.92 5.05
N ASN A 29 1.77 4.08 3.97
CA ASN A 29 2.83 3.16 3.59
C ASN A 29 4.18 3.85 3.73
N VAL A 30 4.98 3.44 4.72
CA VAL A 30 6.28 4.03 5.03
C VAL A 30 7.39 3.04 4.70
N GLN A 31 8.47 3.54 4.11
CA GLN A 31 9.64 2.74 3.77
C GLN A 31 10.37 2.30 5.04
N GLN A 32 10.55 1.00 5.22
CA GLN A 32 11.30 0.40 6.33
C GLN A 32 12.57 -0.29 5.80
N GLY A 33 13.66 -0.18 6.54
CA GLY A 33 14.96 -0.77 6.20
C GLY A 33 15.71 -0.04 5.07
N GLY A 34 15.18 1.07 4.55
CA GLY A 34 15.83 1.89 3.54
C GLY A 34 16.87 2.84 4.14
N THR A 35 17.76 3.33 3.30
CA THR A 35 18.78 4.33 3.66
C THR A 35 18.57 5.59 2.83
N ARG A 36 18.74 6.76 3.46
CA ARG A 36 18.71 8.05 2.78
C ARG A 36 20.06 8.31 2.10
N GLY A 37 20.05 8.45 0.78
CA GLY A 37 21.23 8.82 -0.01
C GLY A 37 21.60 10.30 0.13
N GLU A 38 22.74 10.66 -0.44
CA GLU A 38 23.22 12.06 -0.52
C GLU A 38 22.28 12.93 -1.37
N ASP A 39 21.57 12.33 -2.32
CA ASP A 39 20.52 12.97 -3.12
C ASP A 39 19.23 13.24 -2.32
N GLY A 40 19.21 12.84 -1.06
CA GLY A 40 18.12 13.03 -0.13
C GLY A 40 16.98 12.03 -0.23
N LYS A 41 17.14 10.96 -1.03
CA LYS A 41 16.08 9.97 -1.26
C LYS A 41 16.34 8.69 -0.49
N TYR A 42 15.27 8.08 0.00
CA TYR A 42 15.30 6.79 0.66
C TYR A 42 15.24 5.65 -0.37
N SER A 43 16.19 4.71 -0.29
CA SER A 43 16.23 3.54 -1.17
C SER A 43 16.65 2.26 -0.44
N GLY A 44 16.39 1.10 -1.06
CA GLY A 44 16.78 -0.22 -0.54
C GLY A 44 15.84 -0.80 0.52
N GLY A 45 14.80 -0.07 0.93
CA GLY A 45 13.78 -0.55 1.86
C GLY A 45 12.56 -1.14 1.17
N SER A 46 11.53 -1.44 1.98
CA SER A 46 10.22 -1.85 1.49
C SER A 46 9.12 -1.05 2.18
N PHE A 47 8.05 -0.74 1.45
CA PHE A 47 6.90 -0.07 2.02
C PHE A 47 6.09 -1.02 2.90
N LYS A 48 5.73 -0.55 4.09
CA LYS A 48 4.89 -1.27 5.05
C LYS A 48 3.74 -0.38 5.51
N LEU A 49 2.57 -0.98 5.66
CA LEU A 49 1.43 -0.33 6.26
C LEU A 49 1.72 -0.03 7.74
N VAL A 50 1.45 1.19 8.17
CA VAL A 50 1.60 1.62 9.56
C VAL A 50 0.37 2.41 10.02
N ASP A 51 0.00 2.27 11.29
CA ASP A 51 -1.12 3.03 11.89
C ASP A 51 -0.67 4.41 12.38
N ARG A 52 0.63 4.57 12.62
CA ARG A 52 1.24 5.80 13.10
C ARG A 52 2.60 6.00 12.47
N PHE A 53 2.89 7.24 12.11
CA PHE A 53 4.18 7.67 11.60
C PHE A 53 4.51 9.05 12.17
N GLU A 54 5.76 9.24 12.56
CA GLU A 54 6.31 10.55 12.91
C GLU A 54 7.39 10.86 11.88
N ALA A 55 7.15 11.91 11.10
CA ALA A 55 8.06 12.29 10.03
C ALA A 55 9.39 12.79 10.63
N PRO A 56 10.55 12.33 10.13
CA PRO A 56 11.82 12.90 10.53
C PRO A 56 11.89 14.36 10.10
N ALA A 57 12.63 15.19 10.83
CA ALA A 57 12.76 16.62 10.51
C ALA A 57 13.31 16.92 9.10
N ALA A 58 14.05 15.96 8.53
CA ALA A 58 14.61 16.04 7.17
C ALA A 58 13.65 15.50 6.08
N HIS A 59 12.43 15.10 6.45
CA HIS A 59 11.41 14.69 5.48
C HIS A 59 11.05 15.85 4.56
N GLY A 60 10.88 15.54 3.28
CA GLY A 60 10.50 16.55 2.30
C GLY A 60 9.90 15.94 1.04
N PRO A 61 9.44 16.80 0.12
CA PRO A 61 8.80 16.35 -1.11
C PRO A 61 9.69 15.39 -1.89
N ARG A 62 9.11 14.31 -2.42
CA ARG A 62 9.76 13.32 -3.30
C ARG A 62 10.99 12.61 -2.70
N ASP A 63 11.10 12.55 -1.38
CA ASP A 63 12.21 11.86 -0.69
C ASP A 63 12.04 10.32 -0.66
N GLN A 64 10.92 9.79 -1.14
CA GLN A 64 10.61 8.35 -1.20
C GLN A 64 10.45 7.66 0.17
N LEU A 65 10.37 8.40 1.27
CA LEU A 65 10.15 7.83 2.59
C LEU A 65 8.72 7.28 2.74
N ILE A 66 7.74 7.95 2.15
CA ILE A 66 6.33 7.56 2.16
C ILE A 66 5.91 7.26 0.72
N ALA A 67 5.25 6.11 0.48
CA ALA A 67 4.95 5.62 -0.87
C ALA A 67 4.20 6.64 -1.75
N PHE A 68 3.28 7.35 -1.12
CA PHE A 68 2.48 8.39 -1.76
C PHE A 68 2.82 9.78 -1.26
N GLU A 69 3.95 10.00 -0.55
CA GLU A 69 4.22 11.29 0.11
C GLU A 69 3.19 11.66 1.21
N GLY A 70 2.42 10.69 1.69
CA GLY A 70 1.47 10.80 2.80
C GLY A 70 0.44 9.66 2.83
N PRO A 71 -0.63 9.75 3.64
CA PRO A 71 -1.69 8.75 3.66
C PRO A 71 -2.61 8.90 2.43
N GLY A 72 -3.09 7.77 1.94
CA GLY A 72 -4.18 7.71 0.97
C GLY A 72 -5.48 7.32 1.64
N TRP A 73 -6.61 7.85 1.16
CA TRP A 73 -7.94 7.32 1.47
C TRP A 73 -8.73 7.08 0.18
N GLU A 74 -9.29 5.89 0.05
CA GLU A 74 -9.92 5.42 -1.18
C GLU A 74 -11.31 4.83 -0.92
N SER A 75 -12.23 5.07 -1.85
CA SER A 75 -13.52 4.40 -2.00
C SER A 75 -13.62 3.73 -3.38
N ASP A 76 -14.76 3.10 -3.67
CA ASP A 76 -15.08 2.52 -4.98
C ASP A 76 -15.18 3.54 -6.13
N LYS A 77 -15.20 4.84 -5.82
CA LYS A 77 -15.44 5.92 -6.80
C LYS A 77 -14.28 6.89 -6.93
N VAL A 78 -13.53 7.09 -5.85
CA VAL A 78 -12.50 8.13 -5.79
C VAL A 78 -11.44 7.76 -4.76
N ALA A 79 -10.19 8.08 -5.08
CA ALA A 79 -9.09 8.08 -4.15
C ALA A 79 -8.62 9.51 -3.91
N TYR A 80 -8.10 9.75 -2.73
CA TYR A 80 -7.43 10.98 -2.38
C TYR A 80 -6.15 10.64 -1.63
N ARG A 81 -5.31 11.66 -1.52
CA ARG A 81 -4.12 11.66 -0.70
C ARG A 81 -4.05 12.96 0.09
N LEU A 82 -3.44 12.93 1.26
CA LEU A 82 -2.92 14.13 1.93
C LEU A 82 -1.40 14.13 1.84
N TYR A 83 -0.79 15.21 1.36
CA TYR A 83 0.67 15.35 1.40
C TYR A 83 1.14 15.60 2.85
N LEU A 84 2.09 14.81 3.34
CA LEU A 84 2.74 14.99 4.65
C LEU A 84 4.10 15.67 4.53
N ASP A 85 4.22 16.62 3.61
CA ASP A 85 5.37 17.51 3.47
C ASP A 85 4.96 18.97 3.68
N GLU A 86 5.84 19.90 3.32
CA GLU A 86 5.63 21.35 3.44
C GLU A 86 4.37 21.87 2.73
N ARG A 87 3.78 21.12 1.80
CA ARG A 87 2.55 21.51 1.10
C ARG A 87 1.32 21.34 1.99
N ASN A 88 1.23 20.20 2.69
CA ASN A 88 0.08 19.84 3.53
C ASN A 88 -1.30 20.08 2.87
N VAL A 89 -1.43 19.72 1.58
CA VAL A 89 -2.67 19.85 0.79
C VAL A 89 -3.23 18.48 0.41
N PRO A 90 -4.56 18.35 0.24
CA PRO A 90 -5.15 17.17 -0.38
C PRO A 90 -4.87 17.13 -1.89
N ASP A 91 -4.74 15.92 -2.43
CA ASP A 91 -4.61 15.59 -3.84
C ASP A 91 -5.61 14.48 -4.21
N ILE A 92 -5.94 14.36 -5.50
CA ILE A 92 -6.89 13.36 -6.04
C ILE A 92 -6.13 12.39 -6.94
#